data_AF-A0A838RLI5-F1
#
_entry.id   AF-A0A838RLI5-F1
#
_cell.length_a   1.000
_cell.length_b   1.000
_cell.length_c   1.000
_cell.angle_alpha   90.00
_cell.angle_beta   90.00
_cell.angle_gamma   90.00
#
_symmetry.space_group_name_H-M   'P 1'
#
loop_
_entity.id
_entity.type
_entity.pdbx_description
1 polymer ?
#
loop_
_entity_poly.entity_id
_entity_poly.type
_entity_poly.pdbx_seq_one_letter_code
_entity_poly.pdbx_strand_id
1 'polypeptide(L)'
;AALPEEARGAELIQQLVLERIPEVFGVASDEVQVIAPRYQGAMGVDELNGRLRAGLNPVRANRSEVVFGNRQFRVGDRVMSIRNDQEKEVVNGLQGRITDAEPGSKAVTVLFDGEISATFRGEQLDNLTHAYAITAHKSQGGEFPVVLLAMDQSAGRLLYRQLLYTAITRARHLLILVGDPSALDRATANDRPRHRWTGLAWWLQHGFG
;
A
#
# COMPACT_ATOMS: atom_id res chain seq x y z
N ALA A 1 7.82 12.13 -26.93
CA ALA A 1 8.11 13.12 -25.86
C ALA A 1 8.59 12.36 -24.64
N ALA A 2 9.65 12.81 -23.97
CA ALA A 2 10.10 12.17 -22.73
C ALA A 2 8.99 12.27 -21.68
N LEU A 3 8.54 11.13 -21.15
CA LEU A 3 7.65 11.10 -20.00
C LEU A 3 8.31 11.86 -18.83
N PRO A 4 7.53 12.63 -18.03
CA PRO A 4 8.03 13.22 -16.79
C PRO A 4 8.74 12.17 -15.93
N GLU A 5 9.78 12.57 -15.20
CA GLU A 5 10.63 11.66 -14.40
C GLU A 5 9.81 10.77 -13.45
N GLU A 6 8.76 11.32 -12.83
CA GLU A 6 7.86 10.58 -11.95
C GLU A 6 7.07 9.47 -12.67
N ALA A 7 6.68 9.69 -13.94
CA ALA A 7 5.98 8.68 -14.74
C ALA A 7 6.92 7.52 -15.12
N ARG A 8 8.21 7.80 -15.35
CA ARG A 8 9.23 6.75 -15.54
C ARG A 8 9.45 5.93 -14.28
N GLY A 9 9.41 6.57 -13.11
CA GLY A 9 9.50 5.87 -11.83
C GLY A 9 8.35 4.89 -11.62
N ALA A 10 7.12 5.29 -11.93
CA ALA A 10 5.95 4.41 -11.85
C ALA A 10 6.03 3.21 -12.81
N GLU A 11 6.50 3.44 -14.05
CA GLU A 11 6.76 2.37 -15.04
C GLU A 11 7.85 1.41 -14.56
N LEU A 12 8.95 1.94 -14.02
CA LEU A 12 10.03 1.12 -13.46
C LEU A 12 9.53 0.28 -12.28
N ILE A 13 8.71 0.83 -11.38
CA ILE A 13 8.11 0.06 -10.29
C ILE A 13 7.27 -1.08 -10.84
N GLN A 14 6.41 -0.81 -11.83
CA GLN A 14 5.59 -1.85 -12.45
C GLN A 14 6.46 -2.95 -13.08
N GLN A 15 7.50 -2.57 -13.83
CA GLN A 15 8.43 -3.53 -14.44
C GLN A 15 9.18 -4.36 -13.39
N LEU A 16 9.63 -3.74 -12.31
CA LEU A 16 10.32 -4.43 -11.23
C LEU A 16 9.42 -5.48 -10.58
N VAL A 17 8.17 -5.14 -10.28
CA VAL A 17 7.21 -6.05 -9.64
C VAL A 17 6.81 -7.20 -10.57
N LEU A 18 6.52 -6.91 -11.84
CA LEU A 18 5.96 -7.89 -12.78
C LEU A 18 7.03 -8.82 -13.37
N GLU A 19 8.25 -8.34 -13.57
CA GLU A 19 9.26 -9.03 -14.38
C GLU A 19 10.55 -9.25 -13.58
N ARG A 20 11.25 -8.17 -13.24
CA ARG A 20 12.65 -8.26 -12.79
C ARG A 20 12.82 -8.92 -11.43
N ILE A 21 11.93 -8.64 -10.46
CA ILE A 21 12.06 -9.22 -9.12
C ILE A 21 11.80 -10.73 -9.15
N PRO A 22 10.70 -11.21 -9.78
CA PRO A 22 10.52 -12.64 -10.01
C PRO A 22 11.69 -13.31 -10.72
N GLU A 23 12.19 -12.70 -11.80
CA GLU A 23 13.26 -13.29 -12.61
C GLU A 23 14.61 -13.36 -11.89
N VAL A 24 14.99 -12.29 -11.18
CA VAL A 24 16.34 -12.18 -10.57
C VAL A 24 16.39 -12.78 -9.18
N PHE A 25 15.32 -12.63 -8.39
CA PHE A 25 15.31 -13.03 -6.98
C PHE A 25 14.41 -14.24 -6.70
N GLY A 26 13.65 -14.73 -7.69
CA GLY A 26 12.76 -15.89 -7.50
C GLY A 26 11.57 -15.63 -6.57
N VAL A 27 11.26 -14.36 -6.28
CA VAL A 27 10.16 -13.95 -5.40
C VAL A 27 8.90 -13.76 -6.23
N ALA A 28 7.77 -14.33 -5.81
CA ALA A 28 6.52 -14.14 -6.54
C ALA A 28 6.13 -12.64 -6.53
N SER A 29 5.61 -12.12 -7.65
CA SER A 29 5.19 -10.71 -7.73
C SER A 29 4.17 -10.33 -6.65
N ASP A 30 3.43 -11.32 -6.15
CA ASP A 30 2.44 -11.16 -5.10
C ASP A 30 3.04 -10.90 -3.71
N GLU A 31 4.28 -11.33 -3.49
CA GLU A 31 5.04 -11.13 -2.24
C GLU A 31 5.78 -9.78 -2.21
N VAL A 32 5.70 -9.02 -3.30
CA VAL A 32 6.26 -7.67 -3.38
C VAL A 32 5.24 -6.66 -2.86
N GLN A 33 5.65 -5.84 -1.90
CA GLN A 33 4.85 -4.72 -1.42
C GLN A 33 5.44 -3.39 -1.89
N VAL A 34 4.63 -2.59 -2.58
CA VAL A 34 5.00 -1.22 -2.90
C VAL A 34 4.54 -0.29 -1.79
N ILE A 35 5.43 0.59 -1.33
CA ILE A 35 5.17 1.64 -0.35
C ILE A 35 5.41 2.99 -1.03
N ALA A 36 4.46 3.91 -0.86
CA ALA A 36 4.59 5.30 -1.30
C ALA A 36 4.25 6.27 -0.16
N PRO A 37 4.91 7.43 -0.06
CA PRO A 37 4.65 8.38 1.01
C PRO A 37 3.29 9.08 0.88
N ARG A 38 2.73 9.17 -0.34
CA ARG A 38 1.53 9.95 -0.67
C ARG A 38 0.56 9.16 -1.55
N TYR A 39 -0.72 9.56 -1.55
CA TYR A 39 -1.77 8.92 -2.36
C TYR A 39 -1.75 9.36 -3.82
N GLN A 40 -1.71 10.68 -4.05
CA GLN A 40 -1.76 11.27 -5.39
C GLN A 40 -0.36 11.43 -6.01
N GLY A 41 -0.29 11.55 -7.34
CA GLY A 41 0.95 11.72 -8.11
C GLY A 41 1.30 10.47 -8.91
N ALA A 42 2.25 10.56 -9.84
CA ALA A 42 2.57 9.43 -10.72
C ALA A 42 3.17 8.24 -9.94
N MET A 43 3.92 8.50 -8.87
CA MET A 43 4.40 7.49 -7.91
C MET A 43 3.55 7.45 -6.63
N GLY A 44 2.31 7.94 -6.68
CA GLY A 44 1.36 7.87 -5.57
C GLY A 44 0.67 6.51 -5.46
N VAL A 45 0.13 6.19 -4.28
CA VAL A 45 -0.60 4.95 -4.01
C VAL A 45 -1.72 4.69 -5.02
N ASP A 46 -2.46 5.72 -5.43
CA ASP A 46 -3.64 5.54 -6.30
C ASP A 46 -3.22 5.11 -7.72
N GLU A 47 -2.23 5.79 -8.30
CA GLU A 47 -1.69 5.49 -9.63
C GLU A 47 -0.99 4.13 -9.64
N LEU A 48 -0.16 3.85 -8.63
CA LEU A 48 0.56 2.59 -8.53
C LEU A 48 -0.40 1.40 -8.34
N ASN A 49 -1.46 1.55 -7.55
CA ASN A 49 -2.50 0.52 -7.45
C ASN A 49 -3.15 0.24 -8.80
N GLY A 50 -3.49 1.29 -9.57
CA GLY A 50 -4.05 1.13 -10.92
C GLY A 50 -3.13 0.35 -11.85
N ARG A 51 -1.85 0.72 -11.92
CA ARG A 51 -0.83 0.07 -12.78
C ARG A 51 -0.56 -1.37 -12.38
N LEU A 52 -0.31 -1.59 -11.09
CA LEU A 52 0.00 -2.91 -10.57
C LEU A 52 -1.19 -3.85 -10.69
N ARG A 53 -2.41 -3.37 -10.42
CA ARG A 53 -3.64 -4.14 -10.66
C ARG A 53 -3.79 -4.52 -12.13
N ALA A 54 -3.56 -3.60 -13.06
CA ALA A 54 -3.66 -3.88 -14.50
C ALA A 54 -2.68 -4.98 -14.95
N GLY A 55 -1.48 -5.02 -14.37
CA GLY A 55 -0.48 -6.06 -14.68
C GLY A 55 -0.70 -7.38 -13.94
N LEU A 56 -0.95 -7.33 -12.63
CA LEU A 56 -1.07 -8.51 -11.76
C LEU A 56 -2.45 -9.18 -11.83
N ASN A 57 -3.50 -8.40 -12.06
CA ASN A 57 -4.87 -8.88 -12.19
C ASN A 57 -5.55 -8.25 -13.42
N PRO A 58 -5.09 -8.56 -14.66
CA PRO A 58 -5.67 -8.00 -15.88
C PRO A 58 -7.14 -8.42 -16.08
N VAL A 59 -7.87 -7.66 -16.90
CA VAL A 59 -9.26 -7.99 -17.25
C VAL A 59 -9.28 -9.31 -18.00
N ARG A 60 -10.14 -10.24 -17.56
CA ARG A 60 -10.38 -11.52 -18.23
C ARG A 60 -11.87 -11.79 -18.26
N ALA A 61 -12.35 -12.37 -19.36
CA ALA A 61 -13.78 -12.63 -19.56
C ALA A 61 -14.41 -13.53 -18.48
N ASN A 62 -13.60 -14.35 -17.80
CA ASN A 62 -14.04 -15.30 -16.78
C ASN A 62 -13.85 -14.81 -15.33
N ARG A 63 -13.53 -13.53 -15.10
CA ARG A 63 -13.41 -12.97 -13.75
C ARG A 63 -14.51 -11.95 -13.49
N SER A 64 -15.38 -12.28 -12.54
CA SER A 64 -16.41 -11.37 -12.07
C SER A 64 -15.80 -10.12 -11.42
N GLU A 65 -16.49 -8.99 -11.59
CA GLU A 65 -16.08 -7.69 -11.07
C GLU A 65 -17.31 -6.88 -10.63
N VAL A 66 -17.19 -6.23 -9.47
CA VAL A 66 -18.17 -5.28 -8.95
C VAL A 66 -17.66 -3.87 -9.14
N VAL A 67 -18.48 -3.02 -9.76
CA VAL A 67 -18.22 -1.58 -9.87
C VAL A 67 -19.01 -0.85 -8.81
N PHE A 68 -18.35 -0.02 -8.01
CA PHE A 68 -18.97 0.80 -6.98
C PHE A 68 -18.34 2.21 -6.95
N GLY A 69 -19.14 3.22 -7.27
CA GLY A 69 -18.64 4.58 -7.50
C GLY A 69 -17.56 4.59 -8.59
N ASN A 70 -16.37 5.06 -8.24
CA ASN A 70 -15.21 5.09 -9.14
C ASN A 70 -14.25 3.91 -8.94
N ARG A 71 -14.60 2.93 -8.10
CA ARG A 71 -13.77 1.76 -7.79
C ARG A 71 -14.31 0.51 -8.46
N GLN A 72 -13.39 -0.40 -8.77
CA GLN A 72 -13.69 -1.68 -9.39
C GLN A 72 -13.00 -2.78 -8.60
N PHE A 73 -13.78 -3.76 -8.15
CA PHE A 73 -13.31 -4.86 -7.32
C PHE A 73 -13.50 -6.17 -8.07
N ARG A 74 -12.40 -6.82 -8.41
CA ARG A 74 -12.37 -8.06 -9.21
C ARG A 74 -11.86 -9.21 -8.37
N VAL A 75 -12.37 -10.40 -8.65
CA VAL A 75 -11.80 -11.64 -8.09
C VAL A 75 -10.29 -11.67 -8.35
N GLY A 76 -9.53 -11.92 -7.29
CA GLY A 76 -8.06 -11.88 -7.28
C GLY A 76 -7.45 -10.54 -6.90
N ASP A 77 -8.22 -9.45 -6.74
CA ASP A 77 -7.66 -8.17 -6.31
C ASP A 77 -7.10 -8.25 -4.89
N ARG A 78 -5.92 -7.67 -4.69
CA ARG A 78 -5.37 -7.40 -3.34
C ARG A 78 -6.05 -6.16 -2.78
N VAL A 79 -6.64 -6.31 -1.60
CA VAL A 79 -7.36 -5.23 -0.92
C VAL A 79 -6.96 -5.15 0.55
N MET A 80 -7.31 -4.04 1.19
CA MET A 80 -7.09 -3.78 2.60
C MET A 80 -8.33 -3.11 3.17
N SER A 81 -8.70 -3.49 4.40
CA SER A 81 -9.75 -2.79 5.13
C SER A 81 -9.26 -1.43 5.64
N ILE A 82 -10.07 -0.39 5.51
CA ILE A 82 -9.75 0.96 6.04
C ILE A 82 -10.52 1.32 7.31
N ARG A 83 -11.42 0.44 7.77
CA ARG A 83 -12.20 0.60 9.02
C ARG A 83 -12.26 -0.71 9.79
N ASN A 84 -12.46 -0.61 11.11
CA ASN A 84 -12.74 -1.79 11.92
C ASN A 84 -14.20 -2.23 11.70
N ASP A 85 -14.42 -3.52 11.59
CA ASP A 85 -15.72 -4.17 11.50
C ASP A 85 -15.71 -5.36 12.46
N GLN A 86 -16.28 -5.16 13.65
CA GLN A 86 -16.24 -6.15 14.73
C GLN A 86 -17.03 -7.40 14.37
N GLU A 87 -18.16 -7.26 13.66
CA GLU A 87 -19.02 -8.38 13.26
C GLU A 87 -18.30 -9.32 12.30
N LYS A 88 -17.43 -8.78 11.45
CA LYS A 88 -16.63 -9.54 10.48
C LYS A 88 -15.25 -9.92 11.00
N GLU A 89 -14.91 -9.53 12.22
CA GLU A 89 -13.57 -9.68 12.81
C GLU A 89 -12.46 -9.02 11.98
N VAL A 90 -12.82 -8.01 11.17
CA VAL A 90 -11.88 -7.30 10.28
C VAL A 90 -11.41 -6.03 10.96
N VAL A 91 -10.10 -5.86 11.06
CA VAL A 91 -9.48 -4.63 11.60
C VAL A 91 -8.93 -3.74 10.48
N ASN A 92 -8.82 -2.44 10.75
CA ASN A 92 -8.22 -1.48 9.84
C ASN A 92 -6.76 -1.83 9.56
N GLY A 93 -6.39 -1.91 8.29
CA GLY A 93 -5.07 -2.31 7.84
C GLY A 93 -4.95 -3.79 7.49
N LEU A 94 -5.96 -4.61 7.82
CA LEU A 94 -5.94 -6.02 7.48
C LEU A 94 -6.02 -6.20 5.95
N GLN A 95 -5.05 -6.93 5.39
CA GLN A 95 -4.96 -7.19 3.95
C GLN A 95 -5.59 -8.53 3.60
N GLY A 96 -6.14 -8.61 2.39
CA GLY A 96 -6.78 -9.80 1.90
C GLY A 96 -6.88 -9.82 0.39
N ARG A 97 -7.47 -10.90 -0.12
CA ARG A 97 -7.73 -11.09 -1.55
C ARG A 97 -9.21 -11.30 -1.78
N ILE A 98 -9.74 -10.66 -2.82
CA ILE A 98 -11.11 -10.92 -3.25
C ILE A 98 -11.21 -12.34 -3.81
N THR A 99 -12.05 -13.16 -3.21
CA THR A 99 -12.30 -14.55 -3.63
C THR A 99 -13.56 -14.67 -4.46
N ASP A 100 -14.53 -13.78 -4.26
CA ASP A 100 -15.77 -13.76 -5.03
C ASP A 100 -16.28 -12.32 -5.25
N ALA A 101 -16.97 -12.12 -6.36
CA ALA A 101 -17.55 -10.84 -6.74
C ALA A 101 -18.89 -11.06 -7.45
N GLU A 102 -19.95 -10.48 -6.91
CA GLU A 102 -21.33 -10.62 -7.38
C GLU A 102 -21.85 -9.26 -7.91
N PRO A 103 -21.83 -9.01 -9.24
CA PRO A 103 -22.23 -7.73 -9.82
C PRO A 103 -23.69 -7.37 -9.50
N GLY A 104 -24.59 -8.36 -9.51
CA GLY A 104 -26.03 -8.16 -9.30
C GLY A 104 -26.38 -7.68 -7.89
N SER A 105 -25.69 -8.19 -6.86
CA SER A 105 -25.89 -7.81 -5.46
C SER A 105 -24.92 -6.73 -4.97
N LYS A 106 -24.00 -6.27 -5.83
CA LYS A 106 -22.88 -5.38 -5.48
C LYS A 106 -22.14 -5.87 -4.23
N ALA A 107 -21.79 -7.15 -4.24
CA ALA A 107 -21.14 -7.82 -3.12
C ALA A 107 -19.76 -8.34 -3.53
N VAL A 108 -18.77 -8.21 -2.64
CA VAL A 108 -17.48 -8.87 -2.79
C VAL A 108 -17.14 -9.63 -1.52
N THR A 109 -16.59 -10.82 -1.67
CA THR A 109 -16.08 -11.62 -0.55
C THR A 109 -14.56 -11.56 -0.56
N VAL A 110 -13.98 -11.24 0.58
CA VAL A 110 -12.53 -11.09 0.78
C VAL A 110 -12.08 -12.14 1.77
N LEU A 111 -11.01 -12.86 1.44
CA LEU A 111 -10.26 -13.68 2.38
C LEU A 111 -9.08 -12.86 2.92
N PHE A 112 -9.19 -12.44 4.17
CA PHE A 112 -8.15 -11.72 4.89
C PHE A 112 -7.21 -12.68 5.62
N ASP A 113 -5.92 -12.41 5.52
CA ASP A 113 -4.83 -13.18 6.15
C ASP A 113 -4.92 -14.70 5.97
N GLY A 114 -5.60 -15.16 4.90
CA GLY A 114 -5.83 -16.58 4.63
C GLY A 114 -6.89 -17.27 5.49
N GLU A 115 -7.46 -16.59 6.49
CA GLU A 115 -8.33 -17.22 7.50
C GLU A 115 -9.73 -16.59 7.55
N ILE A 116 -9.83 -15.26 7.52
CA ILE A 116 -11.09 -14.54 7.76
C ILE A 116 -11.79 -14.28 6.42
N SER A 117 -12.90 -14.99 6.16
CA SER A 117 -13.73 -14.75 4.98
C SER A 117 -14.89 -13.80 5.30
N ALA A 118 -14.87 -12.61 4.70
CA ALA A 118 -15.83 -11.54 4.98
C ALA A 118 -16.44 -10.95 3.70
N THR A 119 -17.76 -10.79 3.67
CA THR A 119 -18.48 -10.20 2.53
C THR A 119 -18.85 -8.73 2.80
N PHE A 120 -18.57 -7.86 1.83
CA PHE A 120 -18.90 -6.44 1.84
C PHE A 120 -19.93 -6.15 0.75
N ARG A 121 -21.02 -5.47 1.10
CA ARG A 121 -22.12 -5.15 0.17
C ARG A 121 -22.43 -3.65 0.15
N GLY A 122 -22.73 -3.12 -1.04
CA GLY A 122 -23.14 -1.72 -1.22
C GLY A 122 -22.12 -0.75 -0.62
N GLU A 123 -22.55 0.14 0.28
CA GLU A 123 -21.69 1.15 0.91
C GLU A 123 -20.56 0.56 1.77
N GLN A 124 -20.67 -0.69 2.22
CA GLN A 124 -19.56 -1.36 2.91
C GLN A 124 -18.31 -1.48 2.02
N LEU A 125 -18.46 -1.45 0.69
CA LEU A 125 -17.35 -1.44 -0.26
C LEU A 125 -16.44 -0.22 -0.10
N ASP A 126 -16.93 0.90 0.45
CA ASP A 126 -16.08 2.05 0.77
C ASP A 126 -15.06 1.76 1.86
N ASN A 127 -15.31 0.72 2.68
CA ASN A 127 -14.36 0.25 3.70
C ASN A 127 -13.22 -0.59 3.12
N LEU A 128 -13.19 -0.83 1.80
CA LEU A 128 -12.11 -1.53 1.11
C LEU A 128 -11.35 -0.59 0.17
N THR A 129 -10.04 -0.77 0.11
CA THR A 129 -9.15 -0.14 -0.88
C THR A 129 -8.20 -1.16 -1.46
N HIS A 130 -7.71 -0.94 -2.69
CA HIS A 130 -6.63 -1.77 -3.24
C HIS A 130 -5.34 -1.61 -2.42
N ALA A 131 -4.54 -2.68 -2.37
CA ALA A 131 -3.38 -2.80 -1.50
C ALA A 131 -2.10 -3.28 -2.21
N TYR A 132 -2.02 -3.17 -3.53
CA TYR A 132 -0.77 -3.42 -4.27
C TYR A 132 0.30 -2.39 -3.92
N ALA A 133 -0.13 -1.13 -3.76
CA ALA A 133 0.64 -0.06 -3.15
C ALA A 133 -0.08 0.43 -1.89
N ILE A 134 0.68 0.74 -0.84
CA ILE A 134 0.16 1.29 0.43
C ILE A 134 1.03 2.45 0.92
N THR A 135 0.53 3.21 1.87
CA THR A 135 1.37 4.19 2.57
C THR A 135 2.20 3.54 3.67
N ALA A 136 3.33 4.16 4.04
CA ALA A 136 4.15 3.68 5.14
C ALA A 136 3.38 3.59 6.49
N HIS A 137 2.38 4.44 6.68
CA HIS A 137 1.49 4.37 7.85
C HIS A 137 0.60 3.12 7.82
N LYS A 138 0.16 2.70 6.63
CA LYS A 138 -0.67 1.51 6.44
C LYS A 138 0.12 0.20 6.38
N SER A 139 1.46 0.27 6.28
CA SER A 139 2.34 -0.89 6.44
C SER A 139 2.72 -1.18 7.89
N GLN A 140 2.27 -0.39 8.87
CA GLN A 140 2.66 -0.58 10.27
C GLN A 140 2.22 -1.96 10.78
N GLY A 141 3.15 -2.71 11.38
CA GLY A 141 2.91 -4.06 11.90
C GLY A 141 3.09 -5.18 10.88
N GLY A 142 3.02 -4.92 9.57
CA GLY A 142 3.25 -5.93 8.53
C GLY A 142 4.72 -6.02 8.10
N GLU A 143 5.19 -7.21 7.73
CA GLU A 143 6.48 -7.41 7.08
C GLU A 143 6.29 -8.12 5.75
N PHE A 144 7.11 -7.79 4.76
CA PHE A 144 7.02 -8.33 3.41
C PHE A 144 8.39 -8.87 2.98
N PRO A 145 8.46 -9.99 2.23
CA PRO A 145 9.70 -10.51 1.67
C PRO A 145 10.48 -9.42 0.92
N VAL A 146 9.79 -8.67 0.07
CA VAL A 146 10.36 -7.58 -0.73
C VAL A 146 9.52 -6.31 -0.59
N VAL A 147 10.18 -5.19 -0.32
CA VAL A 147 9.56 -3.85 -0.31
C VAL A 147 10.16 -2.98 -1.41
N LEU A 148 9.28 -2.31 -2.16
CA LEU A 148 9.66 -1.23 -3.08
C LEU A 148 9.20 0.10 -2.49
N LEU A 149 10.13 0.98 -2.15
CA LEU A 149 9.80 2.34 -1.70
C LEU A 149 9.87 3.31 -2.88
N ALA A 150 8.72 3.83 -3.28
CA ALA A 150 8.60 4.88 -4.29
C ALA A 150 8.86 6.25 -3.65
N MET A 151 9.88 6.97 -4.13
CA MET A 151 10.31 8.22 -3.51
C MET A 151 10.87 9.22 -4.54
N ASP A 152 10.14 10.32 -4.73
CA ASP A 152 10.59 11.49 -5.49
C ASP A 152 10.56 12.77 -4.64
N GLN A 153 11.00 13.87 -5.24
CA GLN A 153 10.93 15.20 -4.65
C GLN A 153 9.50 15.66 -4.36
N SER A 154 8.51 15.14 -5.09
CA SER A 154 7.09 15.50 -4.95
C SER A 154 6.55 15.12 -3.57
N ALA A 155 7.13 14.11 -2.91
CA ALA A 155 6.80 13.74 -1.54
C ALA A 155 7.09 14.86 -0.52
N GLY A 156 7.97 15.80 -0.86
CA GLY A 156 8.15 17.07 -0.15
C GLY A 156 8.38 16.90 1.35
N ARG A 157 7.40 17.33 2.16
CA ARG A 157 7.46 17.29 3.64
C ARG A 157 7.44 15.86 4.21
N LEU A 158 7.09 14.87 3.40
CA LEU A 158 7.03 13.46 3.78
C LEU A 158 8.39 12.76 3.61
N LEU A 159 9.39 13.42 3.02
CA LEU A 159 10.78 12.96 2.97
C LEU A 159 11.45 13.21 4.33
N TYR A 160 11.37 12.24 5.23
CA TYR A 160 11.98 12.29 6.57
C TYR A 160 12.54 10.92 6.96
N ARG A 161 13.51 10.88 7.90
CA ARG A 161 14.22 9.65 8.27
C ARG A 161 13.31 8.50 8.66
N GLN A 162 12.25 8.77 9.41
CA GLN A 162 11.34 7.74 9.88
C GLN A 162 10.56 7.06 8.73
N LEU A 163 10.34 7.72 7.57
CA LEU A 163 9.77 7.05 6.39
C LEU A 163 10.70 5.94 5.90
N LEU A 164 12.00 6.25 5.77
CA LEU A 164 13.03 5.29 5.37
C LEU A 164 13.15 4.16 6.40
N TYR A 165 13.22 4.51 7.69
CA TYR A 165 13.27 3.54 8.77
C TYR A 165 12.07 2.59 8.75
N THR A 166 10.85 3.10 8.53
CA THR A 166 9.67 2.26 8.34
C THR A 166 9.88 1.34 7.14
N ALA A 167 10.18 1.85 5.96
CA ALA A 167 10.36 1.00 4.76
C ALA A 167 11.44 -0.10 4.96
N ILE A 168 12.58 0.24 5.56
CA ILE A 168 13.65 -0.71 5.90
C ILE A 168 13.14 -1.80 6.83
N THR A 169 12.46 -1.42 7.92
CA THR A 169 11.94 -2.39 8.90
C THR A 169 10.68 -3.13 8.43
N ARG A 170 10.15 -2.86 7.24
CA ARG A 170 9.07 -3.66 6.62
C ARG A 170 9.63 -4.73 5.68
N ALA A 171 10.86 -4.59 5.17
CA ALA A 171 11.49 -5.55 4.27
C ALA A 171 12.20 -6.66 5.05
N ARG A 172 11.86 -7.92 4.77
CA ARG A 172 12.53 -9.08 5.39
C ARG A 172 13.81 -9.48 4.67
N HIS A 173 13.82 -9.39 3.34
CA HIS A 173 14.94 -9.85 2.52
C HIS A 173 15.49 -8.79 1.58
N LEU A 174 14.63 -7.96 0.99
CA LEU A 174 15.04 -6.98 -0.01
C LEU A 174 14.24 -5.68 0.11
N LEU A 175 14.95 -4.56 0.12
CA LEU A 175 14.39 -3.23 -0.06
C LEU A 175 14.97 -2.63 -1.35
N ILE A 176 14.10 -2.18 -2.24
CA ILE A 176 14.47 -1.41 -3.43
C ILE A 176 13.88 -0.01 -3.31
N LEU A 177 14.73 1.01 -3.47
CA LEU A 177 14.33 2.42 -3.53
C LEU A 177 14.18 2.79 -5.00
N VAL A 178 13.03 3.33 -5.39
CA VAL A 178 12.77 3.79 -6.77
C VAL A 178 12.41 5.26 -6.77
N GLY A 179 13.19 6.05 -7.52
CA GLY A 179 12.95 7.47 -7.74
C GLY A 179 14.25 8.27 -7.68
N ASP A 180 14.19 9.48 -7.12
CA ASP A 180 15.28 10.46 -7.17
C ASP A 180 16.27 10.26 -6.01
N PRO A 181 17.57 10.02 -6.26
CA PRO A 181 18.59 9.93 -5.22
C PRO A 181 18.66 11.16 -4.30
N SER A 182 18.40 12.37 -4.82
CA SER A 182 18.39 13.56 -3.99
C SER A 182 17.17 13.62 -3.06
N ALA A 183 16.11 12.85 -3.32
CA ALA A 183 15.00 12.69 -2.38
C ALA A 183 15.42 11.82 -1.18
N LEU A 184 16.31 10.84 -1.41
CA LEU A 184 16.95 10.05 -0.35
C LEU A 184 17.84 10.93 0.52
N ASP A 185 18.68 11.77 -0.09
CA ASP A 185 19.55 12.70 0.65
C ASP A 185 18.73 13.65 1.52
N ARG A 186 17.62 14.18 0.99
CA ARG A 186 16.70 15.01 1.76
C ARG A 186 16.06 14.24 2.92
N ALA A 187 15.59 13.02 2.67
CA ALA A 187 14.96 12.20 3.70
C ALA A 187 15.95 11.79 4.81
N THR A 188 17.21 11.49 4.47
CA THR A 188 18.26 11.15 5.43
C THR A 188 18.80 12.38 6.18
N ALA A 189 18.80 13.57 5.59
CA ALA A 189 19.17 14.81 6.28
C ALA A 189 18.04 15.31 7.21
N ASN A 190 16.79 15.03 6.87
CA ASN A 190 15.62 15.51 7.59
C ASN A 190 15.26 14.58 8.76
N ASP A 191 15.95 14.76 9.89
CA ASP A 191 15.64 14.09 11.16
C ASP A 191 14.52 14.78 11.93
N ARG A 192 13.50 15.27 11.23
CA ARG A 192 12.42 16.08 11.82
C ARG A 192 12.01 15.50 13.18
N PRO A 193 12.39 16.15 14.30
CA PRO A 193 11.86 15.73 15.57
C PRO A 193 10.37 16.04 15.47
N ARG A 194 9.53 15.00 15.46
CA ARG A 194 8.13 15.21 15.82
C ARG A 194 8.20 15.69 17.26
N HIS A 195 8.25 17.00 17.48
CA HIS A 195 8.01 17.59 18.79
C HIS A 195 6.60 17.17 19.16
N ARG A 196 6.52 16.03 19.85
CA ARG A 196 5.28 15.47 20.33
C ARG A 196 5.02 16.18 21.64
N TRP A 197 4.30 17.28 21.54
CA TRP A 197 3.79 17.99 22.71
C TRP A 197 2.82 17.05 23.43
N THR A 198 3.30 16.40 24.48
CA THR A 198 2.49 15.53 25.34
C THR A 198 2.76 15.90 26.78
N GLY A 199 1.71 15.91 27.61
CA GLY A 199 1.88 16.06 29.05
C GLY A 199 2.46 14.81 29.71
N LEU A 200 2.59 13.67 29.00
CA LEU A 200 2.97 12.40 29.60
C LEU A 200 4.30 12.48 30.38
N ALA A 201 5.32 13.11 29.80
CA ALA A 201 6.59 13.31 30.48
C ALA A 201 6.44 14.15 31.76
N TRP A 202 5.60 15.18 31.71
CA TRP A 202 5.30 16.02 32.87
C TRP A 202 4.52 15.25 33.93
N TRP A 203 3.48 14.51 33.56
CA TRP A 203 2.66 13.68 34.46
C TRP A 203 3.46 12.55 35.13
N LEU A 204 4.38 11.91 34.38
CA LEU A 204 5.29 10.90 34.95
C LEU A 204 6.24 11.50 36.02
N GLN A 205 6.54 12.79 35.93
CA GLN A 205 7.41 13.50 36.86
C GLN A 205 6.66 14.12 38.04
N HIS A 206 5.41 14.55 37.85
CA HIS A 206 4.66 15.35 38.84
C HIS A 206 3.48 14.60 39.47
N GLY A 207 3.18 13.38 38.98
CA GLY A 207 2.07 12.56 39.46
C GLY A 207 0.72 13.01 38.92
N PHE A 208 -0.23 12.07 38.87
CA PHE A 208 -1.64 12.37 38.58
C PHE A 208 -2.26 13.03 39.81
N GLY A 209 -2.17 14.36 39.89
CA GLY A 209 -2.98 15.17 40.80
C GLY A 209 -4.43 15.25 40.38
#